data_AF-A0A822ABL9-F1
#
_entry.id   AF-A0A822ABL9-F1
#
_cell.length_a   1.000
_cell.length_b   1.000
_cell.length_c   1.000
_cell.angle_alpha   90.00
_cell.angle_beta   90.00
_cell.angle_gamma   90.00
#
_symmetry.space_group_name_H-M   'P 1'
#
loop_
_entity.id
_entity.type
_entity.pdbx_description
1 polymer ?
#
loop_
_entity_poly.entity_id
_entity_poly.type
_entity_poly.pdbx_seq_one_letter_code
_entity_poly.pdbx_strand_id
1 'polypeptide(L)'
;DSTSFSSRCVARILLEPRSLFIVKDDMYSYYIHGIEELHEDLINRERISNFDRCSDEIKDKDEQQVLTRTTRISLTIRFVEKTSKFQIGALRK
;
A
#
# COMPACT_ATOMS: atom_id res chain seq x y z
N ASP A 1 17.39 -7.18 -13.55
CA ASP A 1 16.24 -7.06 -14.48
C ASP A 1 15.03 -6.45 -13.81
N SER A 2 14.95 -5.12 -13.80
CA SER A 2 13.90 -4.32 -13.14
C SER A 2 12.57 -4.26 -13.92
N THR A 3 12.52 -4.86 -15.10
CA THR A 3 11.39 -4.76 -16.05
C THR A 3 10.23 -5.74 -15.77
N SER A 4 10.38 -6.70 -14.86
CA SER A 4 9.39 -7.78 -14.65
C SER A 4 8.21 -7.43 -13.73
N PHE A 5 8.37 -6.47 -12.81
CA PHE A 5 7.33 -6.14 -11.83
C PHE A 5 6.39 -5.01 -12.28
N SER A 6 6.88 -4.01 -13.03
CA SER A 6 6.07 -2.88 -13.47
C SER A 6 4.92 -3.28 -14.40
N SER A 7 5.11 -4.30 -15.23
CA SER A 7 4.06 -4.85 -16.11
C SER A 7 2.94 -5.57 -15.34
N ARG A 8 3.14 -5.86 -14.05
CA ARG A 8 2.17 -6.51 -13.16
C ARG A 8 1.61 -5.56 -12.10
N CYS A 9 1.89 -4.26 -12.21
CA CYS A 9 1.34 -3.26 -11.29
C CYS A 9 -0.16 -3.08 -11.54
N VAL A 10 -0.97 -3.39 -10.54
CA VAL A 10 -2.45 -3.35 -10.65
C VAL A 10 -2.99 -1.97 -10.28
N ALA A 11 -2.36 -1.30 -9.31
CA ALA A 11 -2.77 0.02 -8.85
C ALA A 11 -1.59 0.74 -8.20
N ARG A 12 -1.61 2.08 -8.25
CA ARG A 12 -0.75 2.95 -7.43
C ARG A 12 -1.64 3.81 -6.55
N ILE A 13 -1.33 3.85 -5.26
CA ILE A 13 -2.15 4.54 -4.26
C ILE A 13 -1.28 5.59 -3.57
N LEU A 14 -1.75 6.82 -3.53
CA LEU A 14 -1.12 7.90 -2.78
C LEU A 14 -1.62 7.88 -1.33
N LEU A 15 -0.69 7.81 -0.38
CA LEU A 15 -0.98 7.78 1.06
C LEU A 15 -0.56 9.09 1.71
N GLU A 16 -1.49 10.02 1.82
CA GLU A 16 -1.27 11.33 2.44
C GLU A 16 -1.03 11.22 3.96
N PRO A 17 -0.37 12.21 4.58
CA PRO A 17 -0.21 12.25 6.04
C PRO A 17 -1.55 12.13 6.76
N ARG A 18 -1.61 11.29 7.81
CA ARG A 18 -2.82 11.00 8.59
C ARG A 18 -3.95 10.28 7.82
N SER A 19 -3.65 9.73 6.64
CA SER A 19 -4.59 8.83 5.95
C SER A 19 -4.67 7.46 6.65
N LEU A 20 -5.85 6.83 6.58
CA LEU A 20 -6.08 5.46 6.99
C LEU A 20 -6.19 4.57 5.75
N PHE A 21 -5.27 3.62 5.62
CA PHE A 21 -5.27 2.66 4.52
C PHE A 21 -5.68 1.28 5.03
N ILE A 22 -6.83 0.78 4.56
CA ILE A 22 -7.38 -0.52 4.96
C ILE A 22 -7.26 -1.47 3.78
N VAL A 23 -6.55 -2.58 4.00
CA VAL A 23 -6.42 -3.68 3.04
C VAL A 23 -7.10 -4.90 3.64
N LYS A 24 -8.01 -5.52 2.87
CA LYS A 24 -8.78 -6.71 3.30
C LYS A 24 -8.98 -7.70 2.17
N ASP A 25 -9.50 -8.88 2.51
CA ASP A 25 -9.88 -9.94 1.57
C ASP A 25 -8.76 -10.25 0.55
N ASP A 26 -9.07 -10.28 -0.74
CA ASP A 26 -8.13 -10.65 -1.78
C ASP A 26 -6.91 -9.74 -1.84
N MET A 27 -7.11 -8.43 -1.64
CA MET A 27 -6.03 -7.44 -1.67
C MET A 27 -5.00 -7.68 -0.56
N TYR A 28 -5.43 -8.24 0.57
CA TYR A 28 -4.54 -8.60 1.68
C TYR A 28 -3.84 -9.93 1.43
N SER A 29 -4.58 -10.92 0.92
CA SER A 29 -4.13 -12.31 0.83
C SER A 29 -3.30 -12.62 -0.41
N TYR A 30 -3.59 -11.97 -1.55
CA TYR A 30 -3.06 -12.37 -2.86
C TYR A 30 -2.25 -11.30 -3.59
N TYR A 31 -2.33 -10.04 -3.16
CA TYR A 31 -1.61 -8.94 -3.81
C TYR A 31 -0.39 -8.51 -2.99
N ILE A 32 0.73 -8.32 -3.70
CA ILE A 32 1.93 -7.73 -3.10
C ILE A 32 1.77 -6.21 -3.15
N HIS A 33 1.86 -5.58 -1.99
CA HIS A 33 1.97 -4.14 -1.86
C HIS A 33 3.39 -3.79 -1.44
N GLY A 34 3.90 -2.68 -1.95
CA GLY A 34 5.24 -2.21 -1.66
C GLY A 34 5.36 -0.71 -1.83
N ILE A 35 6.44 -0.15 -1.31
CA ILE A 35 6.80 1.25 -1.49
C ILE A 35 8.08 1.24 -2.32
N GLU A 36 8.01 1.80 -3.52
CA GLU A 36 9.15 1.90 -4.43
C GLU A 36 10.23 2.82 -3.81
N GLU A 37 11.51 2.45 -3.83
CA GLU A 37 12.60 3.26 -3.27
C GLU A 37 12.95 4.45 -4.17
N LEU A 38 12.14 5.51 -4.07
CA LEU A 38 12.28 6.76 -4.82
C LEU A 38 12.43 7.95 -3.86
N HIS A 39 13.00 9.04 -4.38
CA HIS A 39 13.09 10.32 -3.66
C HIS A 39 11.91 11.24 -3.97
N GLU A 40 11.24 11.02 -5.09
CA GLU A 40 10.14 11.86 -5.57
C GLU A 40 9.03 10.99 -6.17
N ASP A 41 7.78 11.39 -5.97
CA ASP A 41 6.61 10.77 -6.56
C ASP A 41 6.00 11.68 -7.64
N LEU A 42 5.73 11.12 -8.81
CA LEU A 42 4.98 11.78 -9.88
C LEU A 42 3.49 11.50 -9.71
N ILE A 43 2.74 12.53 -9.32
CA ILE A 43 1.32 12.47 -9.01
C ILE A 43 0.55 13.07 -10.17
N ASN A 44 -0.36 12.28 -10.74
CA ASN A 44 -1.39 12.76 -11.65
C ASN A 44 -2.60 11.84 -11.58
N ARG A 45 -3.72 12.31 -12.13
CA ARG A 45 -5.02 11.62 -12.15
C ARG A 45 -4.98 10.25 -12.84
N GLU A 46 -4.15 10.08 -13.87
CA GLU A 46 -4.06 8.82 -14.62
C GLU A 46 -3.23 7.74 -13.90
N ARG A 47 -2.25 8.14 -13.08
CA ARG A 47 -1.32 7.23 -12.41
C ARG A 47 -1.79 6.80 -11.03
N ILE A 48 -2.50 7.66 -10.31
CA ILE A 48 -2.91 7.43 -8.92
C ILE A 48 -4.38 7.02 -8.86
N SER A 49 -4.63 5.77 -8.49
CA SER A 49 -5.98 5.18 -8.51
C SER A 49 -6.95 5.83 -7.52
N ASN A 50 -6.46 6.45 -6.44
CA ASN A 50 -7.27 7.12 -5.43
C ASN A 50 -7.23 8.65 -5.54
N PHE A 51 -6.84 9.22 -6.69
CA PHE A 51 -6.64 10.67 -6.85
C PHE A 51 -7.87 11.50 -6.42
N ASP A 52 -9.07 11.05 -6.78
CA ASP A 52 -10.32 11.75 -6.42
C ASP A 52 -10.63 11.77 -4.92
N ARG A 53 -9.96 10.92 -4.15
CA ARG A 53 -10.09 10.85 -2.68
C ARG A 53 -8.96 11.59 -1.97
N CYS A 54 -8.01 12.15 -2.70
CA CYS A 54 -6.96 12.96 -2.12
C CYS A 54 -7.49 14.32 -1.66
N SER A 55 -6.69 14.98 -0.82
CA SER A 55 -6.95 16.36 -0.38
C SER A 55 -7.04 17.34 -1.55
N ASP A 56 -7.69 18.48 -1.32
CA ASP A 56 -7.83 19.52 -2.34
C ASP A 56 -6.47 20.08 -2.74
N GLU A 57 -5.48 20.12 -1.82
CA GLU A 57 -4.11 20.53 -2.13
C GLU A 57 -3.41 19.66 -3.20
N ILE A 58 -3.81 18.40 -3.31
CA ILE A 58 -3.34 17.47 -4.34
C ILE A 58 -4.16 17.59 -5.62
N LYS A 59 -5.48 17.79 -5.51
CA LYS A 59 -6.39 17.84 -6.67
C LYS A 59 -6.36 19.17 -7.41
N ASP A 60 -6.22 20.29 -6.71
CA ASP A 60 -6.24 21.65 -7.27
C ASP A 60 -5.07 21.93 -8.22
N LYS A 61 -4.02 21.11 -8.13
CA LYS A 61 -2.91 21.11 -9.07
C LYS A 61 -3.22 20.15 -10.20
N ASP A 62 -4.19 20.51 -11.05
CA ASP A 62 -4.70 19.74 -12.19
C ASP A 62 -3.62 19.21 -13.19
N GLU A 63 -2.35 19.55 -12.97
CA GLU A 63 -1.19 19.13 -13.75
C GLU A 63 -0.22 18.25 -12.93
N GLN A 64 0.58 17.46 -13.65
CA GLN A 64 1.57 16.54 -13.09
C GLN A 64 2.40 17.18 -11.97
N GLN A 65 2.17 16.73 -10.73
CA GLN A 65 2.87 17.23 -9.55
C GLN A 65 4.04 16.31 -9.19
N VAL A 66 5.18 16.92 -8.87
CA VAL A 66 6.30 16.22 -8.24
C VAL A 66 6.21 16.43 -6.74
N LEU A 67 6.13 15.33 -5.97
CA LEU A 67 6.19 15.35 -4.52
C LEU A 67 7.53 14.78 -4.05
N THR A 68 8.37 15.64 -3.47
CA THR A 68 9.61 15.19 -2.81
C THR A 68 9.27 14.50 -1.50
N ARG A 69 9.82 13.29 -1.31
CA ARG A 69 9.58 12.50 -0.11
C ARG A 69 10.34 13.05 1.08
N THR A 70 9.66 13.04 2.21
CA THR A 70 10.24 13.32 3.53
C THR A 70 10.12 12.09 4.42
N THR A 71 10.68 12.15 5.62
CA THR A 71 10.48 11.11 6.63
C THR A 71 8.99 10.92 6.91
N ARG A 72 8.49 9.71 6.68
CA ARG A 72 7.10 9.30 6.93
C ARG A 72 7.08 8.18 7.96
N ILE A 73 6.19 8.30 8.94
CA ILE A 73 5.92 7.26 9.94
C ILE A 73 4.56 6.65 9.61
N SER A 74 4.50 5.33 9.50
CA SER A 74 3.24 4.58 9.38
C SER A 74 3.08 3.59 10.51
N LEU A 75 1.88 3.54 11.07
CA LEU A 75 1.46 2.52 12.02
C LEU A 75 0.64 1.46 11.26
N THR A 76 1.13 0.22 11.25
CA THR A 76 0.43 -0.92 10.65
C THR A 76 -0.10 -1.83 11.75
N ILE A 77 -1.40 -2.08 11.74
CA ILE A 77 -2.06 -3.01 12.65
C ILE A 77 -2.63 -4.15 11.82
N ARG A 78 -2.37 -5.39 12.22
CA ARG A 78 -2.94 -6.58 11.59
C ARG A 78 -3.48 -7.54 12.63
N PHE A 79 -4.60 -8.16 12.31
CA PHE A 79 -5.10 -9.30 13.07
C PHE A 79 -4.41 -10.57 12.54
N VAL A 80 -3.79 -11.33 13.44
CA VAL A 80 -3.11 -12.58 13.10
C VAL A 80 -3.88 -13.72 13.73
N GLU A 81 -4.46 -14.59 12.90
CA GLU A 81 -5.18 -15.76 13.39
C GLU A 81 -4.24 -16.71 14.14
N LYS A 82 -4.75 -17.37 15.19
CA LYS A 82 -4.00 -18.40 15.90
C LYS A 82 -3.90 -19.65 15.02
N THR A 83 -2.70 -19.96 14.54
CA THR A 83 -2.47 -21.06 13.59
C THR A 83 -2.15 -22.41 14.23
N SER A 84 -1.98 -22.49 15.56
CA SER A 84 -1.68 -23.76 16.21
C SER A 84 -2.93 -24.61 16.42
N LYS A 85 -3.09 -25.65 15.59
CA LYS A 85 -4.04 -26.76 15.80
C LYS A 85 -3.41 -27.95 16.55
N PHE A 86 -2.11 -27.89 16.86
CA PHE A 86 -1.39 -29.00 17.48
C PHE A 86 -1.61 -29.01 19.00
N GLN A 87 -2.50 -29.91 19.45
CA GLN A 87 -2.58 -30.34 20.84
C GLN A 87 -1.43 -31.33 21.11
N ILE A 88 -0.27 -30.84 21.54
CA ILE A 88 0.89 -31.68 21.91
C ILE A 88 0.52 -32.74 22.98
N GLY A 89 -0.54 -32.50 23.77
CA GLY A 89 -1.06 -33.45 24.75
C GLY A 89 -1.78 -34.69 24.18
N ALA A 90 -2.12 -34.72 22.88
CA ALA A 90 -2.82 -35.84 22.24
C ALA A 90 -1.88 -36.95 21.73
N LEU A 91 -0.56 -36.74 21.76
CA LEU A 91 0.47 -37.71 21.33
C LEU A 91 0.90 -38.69 22.44
N ARG A 92 0.05 -38.91 23.46
CA ARG A 92 0.24 -39.99 24.43
C ARG A 92 -0.58 -41.21 24.03
N LYS A 93 0.07 -42.15 23.35
CA LYS A 93 -0.13 -43.61 23.50
C LYS A 93 1.04 -44.35 22.85
#